data_AF-A0A7X8U239-F1
#
_entry.id   AF-A0A7X8U239-F1
#
_cell.length_a   1.000
_cell.length_b   1.000
_cell.length_c   1.000
_cell.angle_alpha   90.00
_cell.angle_beta   90.00
_cell.angle_gamma   90.00
#
_symmetry.space_group_name_H-M   'P 1'
#
loop_
_entity.id
_entity.type
_entity.pdbx_description
1 polymer ?
#
loop_
_entity_poly.entity_id
_entity_poly.type
_entity_poly.pdbx_seq_one_letter_code
_entity_poly.pdbx_strand_id
1 'polypeptide(L)'
;MKVMDELGKYLFRFFIFALVALVLVQGLMTDENFRFYLSLGERLEGKKIDQPVAADFPDGSEKGVLAEISSPESFELVLRDYSSLDKAKVLINGRVMGSMLAGRIKLYVTAGDVIEVDTQAYPYPVSIEVVNAGESLSFPQEGMIFTSEEAVLLLGKIEVE
;
A
#
# COMPACT_ATOMS: atom_id res chain seq x y z
N MET A 1 -21.02 41.57 -37.13
CA MET A 1 -21.46 41.57 -35.71
C MET A 1 -21.95 40.20 -35.23
N LYS A 2 -22.81 39.47 -35.96
CA LYS A 2 -23.33 38.14 -35.53
C LYS A 2 -22.25 37.09 -35.15
N VAL A 3 -21.12 37.05 -35.84
CA VAL A 3 -20.05 36.08 -35.58
C VAL A 3 -19.38 36.30 -34.22
N MET A 4 -19.31 37.56 -33.76
CA MET A 4 -18.66 37.92 -32.49
C MET A 4 -19.54 37.57 -31.28
N ASP A 5 -20.88 37.67 -31.44
CA ASP A 5 -21.84 37.25 -30.43
C ASP A 5 -21.92 35.72 -30.28
N GLU A 6 -21.87 34.99 -31.40
CA GLU A 6 -21.79 33.52 -31.40
C GLU A 6 -20.50 33.05 -30.73
N LEU A 7 -19.36 33.69 -31.04
CA LEU A 7 -18.06 33.36 -30.43
C LEU A 7 -18.07 33.61 -28.91
N GLY A 8 -18.67 34.73 -28.46
CA GLY A 8 -18.78 35.07 -27.05
C GLY A 8 -19.62 34.04 -26.26
N LYS A 9 -20.74 33.57 -26.84
CA LYS A 9 -21.55 32.50 -26.23
C LYS A 9 -20.79 31.18 -26.10
N TYR A 10 -20.01 30.80 -27.12
CA TYR A 10 -19.20 29.58 -27.07
C TYR A 10 -18.07 29.69 -26.05
N LEU A 11 -17.38 30.83 -25.98
CA LEU A 11 -16.34 31.09 -24.98
C LEU A 11 -16.90 30.97 -23.55
N PHE A 12 -18.07 31.58 -23.31
CA PHE A 12 -18.69 31.54 -21.98
C PHE A 12 -19.13 30.12 -21.57
N ARG A 13 -19.68 29.33 -22.51
CA ARG A 13 -20.03 27.92 -22.27
C ARG A 13 -18.80 27.06 -22.03
N PHE A 14 -17.73 27.27 -22.80
CA PHE A 14 -16.46 26.57 -22.60
C PHE A 14 -15.86 26.90 -21.23
N PHE A 15 -15.90 28.17 -20.81
CA PHE A 15 -15.41 28.59 -19.51
C PHE A 15 -16.16 27.92 -18.35
N ILE A 16 -17.49 27.88 -18.43
CA ILE A 16 -18.31 27.15 -17.44
C ILE A 16 -17.97 25.67 -17.45
N PHE A 17 -17.84 25.06 -18.63
CA PHE A 17 -17.50 23.64 -18.74
C PHE A 17 -16.12 23.34 -18.15
N ALA A 18 -15.13 24.19 -18.41
CA ALA A 18 -13.79 24.07 -17.84
C ALA A 18 -13.80 24.21 -16.31
N LEU A 19 -14.61 25.13 -15.78
CA LEU A 19 -14.76 25.31 -14.33
C LEU A 19 -15.44 24.10 -13.68
N VAL A 20 -16.50 23.56 -14.29
CA VAL A 20 -17.15 22.33 -13.82
C VAL A 20 -16.18 21.14 -13.90
N ALA A 21 -15.44 21.00 -15.00
CA ALA A 21 -14.44 19.94 -15.16
C ALA A 21 -13.35 20.03 -14.08
N LEU A 22 -12.91 21.25 -13.73
CA LEU A 22 -11.92 21.46 -12.68
C LEU A 22 -12.46 21.05 -11.30
N VAL A 23 -13.70 21.41 -10.97
CA VAL A 23 -14.36 20.97 -9.73
C VAL A 23 -14.54 19.45 -9.71
N LEU A 24 -14.87 18.83 -10.84
CA LEU A 24 -14.97 17.37 -10.95
C LEU A 24 -13.63 16.68 -10.73
N VAL A 25 -12.54 17.20 -11.32
CA VAL A 25 -11.19 16.68 -11.10
C VAL A 25 -10.77 16.82 -9.64
N GLN A 26 -11.08 17.95 -9.00
CA GLN A 26 -10.81 18.15 -7.57
C GLN A 26 -11.61 17.18 -6.70
N GLY A 27 -12.90 16.99 -7.02
CA GLY A 27 -13.75 16.01 -6.32
C GLY A 27 -13.23 14.58 -6.49
N LEU A 28 -12.78 14.22 -7.69
CA LEU A 28 -12.19 12.91 -7.96
C LEU A 28 -10.84 12.72 -7.24
N MET A 29 -10.01 13.77 -7.18
CA MET A 29 -8.75 13.75 -6.41
C MET A 29 -8.96 13.70 -4.89
N THR A 30 -10.16 14.02 -4.40
CA THR A 30 -10.48 13.91 -2.97
C THR A 30 -10.77 12.47 -2.55
N ASP A 31 -10.99 11.56 -3.50
CA ASP A 31 -11.19 10.14 -3.23
C ASP A 31 -9.83 9.43 -3.27
N GLU A 32 -9.41 8.88 -2.13
CA GLU A 32 -8.07 8.36 -1.81
C GLU A 32 -7.70 7.05 -2.54
N ASN A 33 -8.26 6.83 -3.73
CA ASN A 33 -8.13 5.60 -4.51
C ASN A 33 -6.86 5.53 -5.40
N PHE A 34 -5.89 6.45 -5.24
CA PHE A 34 -4.59 6.35 -5.92
C PHE A 34 -3.80 5.07 -5.57
N ARG A 35 -4.19 4.39 -4.48
CA ARG A 35 -3.69 3.07 -4.06
C ARG A 35 -3.82 1.98 -5.13
N PHE A 36 -4.94 1.98 -5.88
CA PHE A 36 -5.16 0.98 -6.92
C PHE A 36 -4.22 1.16 -8.13
N TYR A 37 -3.91 2.40 -8.50
CA TYR A 37 -3.15 2.72 -9.71
C TYR A 37 -1.66 2.38 -9.59
N LEU A 38 -1.06 2.46 -8.40
CA LEU A 38 0.32 2.02 -8.15
C LEU A 38 0.44 0.50 -8.33
N SER A 39 -0.51 -0.28 -7.81
CA SER A 39 -0.53 -1.74 -7.98
C SER A 39 -0.75 -2.16 -9.44
N LEU A 40 -1.47 -1.36 -10.22
CA LEU A 40 -1.72 -1.63 -11.63
C LEU A 40 -0.48 -1.31 -12.49
N GLY A 41 0.27 -0.27 -12.13
CA GLY A 41 1.57 0.05 -12.71
C GLY A 41 2.59 -1.08 -12.49
N GLU A 42 2.70 -1.60 -11.27
CA GLU A 42 3.60 -2.72 -10.95
C GLU A 42 3.21 -4.01 -11.70
N ARG A 43 1.91 -4.26 -11.90
CA ARG A 43 1.41 -5.40 -12.71
C ARG A 43 1.65 -5.23 -14.21
N LEU A 44 1.76 -3.99 -14.70
CA LEU A 44 2.06 -3.67 -16.10
C LEU A 44 3.58 -3.52 -16.37
N GLU A 45 4.38 -3.26 -15.34
CA GLU A 45 5.85 -3.20 -15.42
C GLU A 45 6.49 -4.58 -15.68
N GLY A 46 5.72 -5.67 -15.51
CA GLY A 46 6.11 -7.00 -15.98
C GLY A 46 7.43 -7.44 -15.37
N LYS A 47 7.40 -7.87 -14.09
CA LYS A 47 8.55 -8.51 -13.42
C LYS A 47 9.07 -9.65 -14.32
N LYS A 48 10.10 -9.37 -15.12
CA LYS A 48 10.91 -10.37 -15.76
C LYS A 48 11.56 -11.14 -14.63
N ILE A 49 11.04 -12.34 -14.40
CA ILE A 49 11.74 -13.35 -13.63
C ILE A 49 12.93 -13.76 -14.51
N ASP A 50 13.98 -12.94 -14.55
CA ASP A 50 15.30 -13.39 -14.95
C ASP A 50 15.83 -14.20 -13.75
N GLN A 51 15.39 -15.45 -13.71
CA GLN A 51 15.93 -16.47 -12.84
C GLN A 51 17.24 -16.95 -13.46
N PRO A 52 18.42 -16.70 -12.87
CA PRO A 52 19.56 -17.55 -13.16
C PRO A 52 19.35 -18.86 -12.41
N VAL A 53 18.61 -19.78 -13.04
CA VAL A 53 18.71 -21.21 -12.71
C VAL A 53 20.04 -21.69 -13.28
N ALA A 54 21.04 -21.84 -12.42
CA ALA A 54 22.12 -22.81 -12.57
C ALA A 54 22.83 -22.96 -11.21
N ALA A 55 22.24 -23.78 -10.34
CA ALA A 55 23.00 -24.48 -9.33
C ALA A 55 23.73 -25.63 -10.04
N ASP A 56 25.05 -25.66 -9.96
CA ASP A 56 25.86 -26.80 -10.38
C ASP A 56 26.19 -27.62 -9.13
N PHE A 57 25.31 -28.56 -8.77
CA PHE A 57 25.66 -29.70 -7.92
C PHE A 57 24.90 -30.95 -8.43
N PRO A 58 25.59 -32.10 -8.54
CA PRO A 58 25.12 -33.23 -9.31
C PRO A 58 24.15 -34.13 -8.56
N ASP A 59 23.41 -34.88 -9.37
CA ASP A 59 22.64 -36.09 -9.08
C ASP A 59 21.32 -35.94 -8.30
N GLY A 60 20.25 -35.86 -9.10
CA GLY A 60 19.42 -37.05 -9.24
C GLY A 60 18.01 -36.95 -8.64
N SER A 61 17.04 -37.06 -9.54
CA SER A 61 15.61 -37.34 -9.34
C SER A 61 14.68 -36.16 -9.02
N GLU A 62 14.09 -35.66 -10.11
CA GLU A 62 12.91 -34.81 -10.18
C GLU A 62 11.70 -35.44 -9.47
N LYS A 63 11.04 -34.65 -8.63
CA LYS A 63 9.57 -34.52 -8.60
C LYS A 63 9.19 -33.22 -7.91
N GLY A 64 8.55 -32.34 -8.69
CA GLY A 64 8.09 -31.04 -8.25
C GLY A 64 7.20 -31.10 -7.02
N VAL A 65 7.49 -30.21 -6.09
CA VAL A 65 6.50 -29.61 -5.21
C VAL A 65 6.78 -28.12 -5.31
N LEU A 66 5.93 -27.40 -6.06
CA LEU A 66 5.73 -25.98 -5.80
C LEU A 66 5.17 -25.95 -4.37
N ALA A 67 6.04 -25.74 -3.40
CA ALA A 67 5.60 -25.45 -2.05
C ALA A 67 4.96 -24.06 -2.12
N GLU A 68 3.65 -24.02 -2.33
CA GLU A 68 2.83 -22.99 -1.73
C GLU A 68 3.11 -23.06 -0.22
N ILE A 69 4.07 -22.26 0.25
CA ILE A 69 4.28 -22.04 1.68
C ILE A 69 3.11 -21.17 2.13
N SER A 70 1.94 -21.78 2.29
CA SER A 70 0.76 -21.20 2.91
C SER A 70 0.81 -21.48 4.41
N SER A 71 1.93 -21.14 5.05
CA SER A 71 2.00 -21.04 6.50
C SER A 71 1.80 -19.56 6.85
N PRO A 72 0.85 -19.21 7.74
CA PRO A 72 0.72 -17.84 8.19
C PRO A 72 2.00 -17.43 8.93
N GLU A 73 2.75 -16.51 8.33
CA GLU A 73 3.86 -15.86 9.01
C GLU A 73 3.33 -14.76 9.93
N SER A 74 4.12 -14.38 10.93
CA SER A 74 3.72 -13.32 11.84
C SER A 74 4.82 -12.33 12.11
N PHE A 75 4.42 -11.08 12.29
CA PHE A 75 5.28 -10.01 12.78
C PHE A 75 4.47 -9.06 13.65
N GLU A 76 5.15 -8.21 14.40
CA GLU A 76 4.53 -7.20 15.24
C GLU A 76 4.88 -5.80 14.74
N LEU A 77 3.89 -4.92 14.80
CA LEU A 77 4.08 -3.48 14.61
C LEU A 77 4.02 -2.80 15.97
N VAL A 78 4.98 -1.92 16.24
CA VAL A 78 5.09 -1.18 17.51
C VAL A 78 5.22 0.32 17.24
N LEU A 79 4.52 1.14 18.01
CA LEU A 79 4.65 2.59 17.98
C LEU A 79 5.96 3.01 18.66
N ARG A 80 6.74 3.88 18.01
CA ARG A 80 7.97 4.45 18.58
C ARG A 80 7.70 5.66 19.46
N ASP A 81 6.92 6.60 18.92
CA ASP A 81 6.77 7.94 19.51
C ASP A 81 5.59 8.03 20.49
N TYR A 82 4.74 7.00 20.52
CA TYR A 82 3.48 7.00 21.27
C TYR A 82 3.26 5.67 21.99
N SER A 83 2.62 5.72 23.16
CA SER A 83 2.26 4.52 23.93
C SER A 83 0.95 3.86 23.45
N SER A 84 0.06 4.62 22.81
CA SER A 84 -1.25 4.15 22.35
C SER A 84 -1.84 5.08 21.30
N LEU A 85 -2.39 4.52 20.22
CA LEU A 85 -3.18 5.24 19.23
C LEU A 85 -4.45 4.42 18.90
N ASP A 86 -5.54 4.74 19.57
CA ASP A 86 -6.83 4.04 19.52
C ASP A 86 -7.54 4.10 18.14
N LYS A 87 -7.37 5.23 17.44
CA LYS A 87 -7.94 5.48 16.12
C LYS A 87 -7.03 5.05 14.98
N ALA A 88 -5.76 4.73 15.26
CA ALA A 88 -4.85 4.21 14.24
C ALA A 88 -5.24 2.77 13.94
N LYS A 89 -5.57 2.50 12.68
CA LYS A 89 -6.04 1.17 12.25
C LYS A 89 -4.99 0.51 11.37
N VAL A 90 -4.83 -0.80 11.54
CA VAL A 90 -3.98 -1.59 10.66
C VAL A 90 -4.87 -2.39 9.73
N LEU A 91 -4.55 -2.34 8.43
CA LEU A 91 -5.30 -2.97 7.37
C LEU A 91 -4.42 -3.99 6.65
N ILE A 92 -5.01 -5.12 6.29
CA ILE A 92 -4.42 -6.13 5.42
C ILE A 92 -5.34 -6.29 4.21
N ASN A 93 -4.81 -6.06 3.01
CA ASN A 93 -5.59 -6.05 1.77
C ASN A 93 -6.86 -5.17 1.87
N GLY A 94 -6.74 -4.00 2.51
CA GLY A 94 -7.84 -3.06 2.73
C GLY A 94 -8.86 -3.45 3.81
N ARG A 95 -8.68 -4.58 4.52
CA ARG A 95 -9.55 -4.98 5.63
C ARG A 95 -8.92 -4.61 6.96
N VAL A 96 -9.69 -3.95 7.83
CA VAL A 96 -9.26 -3.59 9.19
C VAL A 96 -9.05 -4.85 10.02
N MET A 97 -7.82 -5.05 10.49
CA MET A 97 -7.45 -6.19 11.33
C MET A 97 -7.43 -5.83 12.82
N GLY A 98 -7.24 -4.54 13.13
CA GLY A 98 -7.24 -4.05 14.50
C GLY A 98 -6.80 -2.59 14.59
N SER A 99 -6.61 -2.11 15.81
CA SER A 99 -6.09 -0.78 16.09
C SER A 99 -4.84 -0.83 16.96
N MET A 100 -4.05 0.24 16.95
CA MET A 100 -2.84 0.37 17.77
C MET A 100 -3.13 0.90 19.19
N LEU A 101 -4.26 0.49 19.77
CA LEU A 101 -4.69 0.89 21.12
C LEU A 101 -3.65 0.55 22.19
N ALA A 102 -3.00 -0.62 22.08
CA ALA A 102 -1.96 -1.07 23.02
C ALA A 102 -0.54 -0.63 22.64
N GLY A 103 -0.40 0.25 21.64
CA GLY A 103 0.88 0.65 21.06
C GLY A 103 1.62 -0.44 20.31
N ARG A 104 1.04 -1.65 20.23
CA ARG A 104 1.54 -2.78 19.47
C ARG A 104 0.41 -3.60 18.90
N ILE A 105 0.65 -4.27 17.77
CA ILE A 105 -0.28 -5.25 17.20
C ILE A 105 0.48 -6.36 16.50
N LYS A 106 0.08 -7.61 16.76
CA LYS A 106 0.60 -8.79 16.07
C LYS A 106 -0.27 -9.10 14.86
N LEU A 107 0.36 -9.25 13.71
CA LEU A 107 -0.31 -9.56 12.45
C LEU A 107 0.06 -10.98 12.01
N TYR A 108 -0.91 -11.66 11.42
CA TYR A 108 -0.71 -12.93 10.72
C TYR A 108 -0.93 -12.68 9.25
N VAL A 109 0.06 -13.02 8.43
CA VAL A 109 0.11 -12.65 7.02
C VAL A 109 0.48 -13.85 6.16
N THR A 110 0.06 -13.79 4.91
CA THR A 110 0.45 -14.72 3.87
C THR A 110 1.29 -13.99 2.82
N ALA A 111 2.14 -14.74 2.11
CA ALA A 111 2.89 -14.21 0.97
C ALA A 111 1.95 -13.47 0.01
N GLY A 112 2.31 -12.23 -0.29
CA GLY A 112 1.58 -11.36 -1.19
C GLY A 112 0.49 -10.48 -0.59
N ASP A 113 0.24 -10.59 0.71
CA ASP A 113 -0.64 -9.66 1.43
C ASP A 113 -0.08 -8.24 1.39
N VAL A 114 -0.96 -7.24 1.32
CA VAL A 114 -0.59 -5.83 1.35
C VAL A 114 -0.94 -5.24 2.71
N ILE A 115 0.05 -4.64 3.38
CA ILE A 115 -0.14 -4.07 4.72
C ILE A 115 -0.19 -2.55 4.64
N GLU A 116 -1.19 -1.99 5.31
CA GLU A 116 -1.40 -0.56 5.39
C GLU A 116 -1.70 -0.13 6.82
N VAL A 117 -1.34 1.10 7.18
CA VAL A 117 -1.69 1.71 8.46
C VAL A 117 -2.37 3.04 8.24
N ASP A 118 -3.60 3.14 8.73
CA ASP A 118 -4.38 4.37 8.74
C ASP A 118 -4.05 5.20 9.98
N THR A 119 -3.43 6.35 9.72
CA THR A 119 -3.08 7.36 10.73
C THR A 119 -3.77 8.70 10.49
N GLN A 120 -4.77 8.76 9.61
CA GLN A 120 -5.45 10.01 9.21
C GLN A 120 -6.12 10.74 10.38
N ALA A 121 -6.46 10.02 11.44
CA ALA A 121 -7.03 10.61 12.65
C ALA A 121 -6.04 11.48 13.44
N TYR A 122 -4.76 11.51 13.06
CA TYR A 122 -3.68 12.16 13.81
C TYR A 122 -2.92 13.17 12.93
N PRO A 123 -2.93 14.46 13.28
CA PRO A 123 -2.28 15.52 12.50
C PRO A 123 -0.77 15.67 12.83
N TYR A 124 -0.15 14.62 13.36
CA TYR A 124 1.25 14.61 13.76
C TYR A 124 1.96 13.36 13.23
N PRO A 125 3.29 13.40 13.06
CA PRO A 125 4.05 12.27 12.56
C PRO A 125 3.91 11.06 13.48
N VAL A 126 3.54 9.91 12.93
CA VAL A 126 3.45 8.63 13.64
C VAL A 126 4.51 7.69 13.07
N SER A 127 5.48 7.31 13.90
CA SER A 127 6.51 6.32 13.52
C SER A 127 6.18 4.93 14.07
N ILE A 128 6.24 3.94 13.19
CA ILE A 128 5.91 2.54 13.45
C ILE A 128 7.12 1.69 13.10
N GLU A 129 7.51 0.81 14.00
CA GLU A 129 8.60 -0.14 13.82
C GLU A 129 8.06 -1.57 13.64
N VAL A 130 8.70 -2.33 12.76
CA VAL A 130 8.50 -3.78 12.63
C VAL A 130 9.41 -4.50 13.61
N VAL A 131 8.84 -5.32 14.48
CA VAL A 131 9.57 -6.15 15.46
C VAL A 131 9.09 -7.60 15.40
N ASN A 132 9.89 -8.54 15.88
CA ASN A 132 9.52 -9.96 15.96
C ASN A 132 9.05 -10.53 14.60
N ALA A 133 9.72 -10.16 13.50
CA ALA A 133 9.41 -10.71 12.18
C ALA A 133 9.80 -12.19 12.11
N GLY A 134 8.91 -13.03 11.57
CA GLY A 134 9.19 -14.45 11.34
C GLY A 134 10.42 -14.66 10.44
N GLU A 135 11.19 -15.73 10.70
CA GLU A 135 12.45 -16.01 10.00
C GLU A 135 12.26 -16.20 8.49
N SER A 136 11.07 -16.61 8.04
CA SER A 136 10.75 -16.81 6.63
C SER A 136 10.28 -15.52 5.94
N LEU A 137 10.08 -14.42 6.65
CA LEU A 137 9.71 -13.13 6.04
C LEU A 137 10.93 -12.43 5.47
N SER A 138 10.99 -12.29 4.15
CA SER A 138 11.97 -11.42 3.48
C SER A 138 11.52 -9.95 3.50
N PHE A 139 10.21 -9.71 3.58
CA PHE A 139 9.62 -8.39 3.78
C PHE A 139 8.29 -8.46 4.56
N PRO A 140 8.05 -7.59 5.56
CA PRO A 140 8.96 -6.57 6.09
C PRO A 140 10.06 -7.15 6.98
N GLN A 141 11.18 -6.45 7.06
CA GLN A 141 12.33 -6.85 7.89
C GLN A 141 12.23 -6.24 9.29
N GLU A 142 12.76 -6.96 10.28
CA GLU A 142 12.87 -6.47 11.65
C GLU A 142 13.72 -5.20 11.72
N GLY A 143 13.26 -4.22 12.49
CA GLY A 143 13.90 -2.91 12.66
C GLY A 143 13.54 -1.88 11.57
N MET A 144 12.75 -2.25 10.56
CA MET A 144 12.22 -1.26 9.61
C MET A 144 11.30 -0.26 10.32
N ILE A 145 11.50 1.02 10.03
CA ILE A 145 10.71 2.12 10.58
C ILE A 145 9.99 2.82 9.44
N PHE A 146 8.70 3.05 9.63
CA PHE A 146 7.87 3.78 8.71
C PHE A 146 7.22 4.95 9.43
N THR A 147 7.23 6.13 8.81
CA THR A 147 6.66 7.34 9.38
C THR A 147 5.58 7.89 8.45
N SER A 148 4.48 8.33 9.05
CA SER A 148 3.30 8.83 8.35
C SER A 148 2.79 10.11 9.03
N GLU A 149 2.33 11.08 8.23
CA GLU A 149 1.70 12.32 8.71
C GLU A 149 0.29 12.40 8.12
N GLU A 150 -0.74 12.23 8.97
CA GLU A 150 -2.16 12.39 8.58
C GLU A 150 -2.56 11.62 7.32
N ALA A 151 -1.95 10.45 7.07
CA ALA A 151 -2.15 9.66 5.86
C ALA A 151 -2.42 8.18 6.15
N VAL A 152 -2.81 7.45 5.11
CA VAL A 152 -2.83 5.99 5.15
C VAL A 152 -1.55 5.46 4.49
N LEU A 153 -0.64 5.00 5.33
CA LEU A 153 0.69 4.53 4.98
C LEU A 153 0.64 3.12 4.37
N LEU A 154 1.21 2.95 3.17
CA LEU A 154 1.47 1.64 2.58
C LEU A 154 2.82 1.14 3.10
N LEU A 155 2.81 0.08 3.92
CA LEU A 155 4.06 -0.54 4.38
C LEU A 155 4.70 -1.37 3.26
N GLY A 156 3.88 -2.04 2.46
CA GLY A 156 4.32 -2.82 1.30
C GLY A 156 3.63 -4.18 1.22
N LYS A 157 4.16 -5.02 0.34
CA LYS A 157 3.66 -6.36 0.08
C LYS A 157 4.52 -7.39 0.80
N ILE A 158 3.89 -8.35 1.46
CA ILE A 158 4.57 -9.41 2.19
C ILE A 158 5.32 -10.31 1.21
N GLU A 159 6.61 -10.48 1.45
CA GLU A 159 7.46 -11.41 0.73
C GLU A 159 8.01 -12.44 1.72
N VAL A 160 8.00 -13.70 1.29
CA VAL A 160 8.49 -14.85 2.05
C VAL A 160 9.64 -15.46 1.23
N GLU A 161 10.70 -15.90 1.90
CA GLU A 161 11.87 -16.54 1.28
C GLU A 161 11.61 -17.99 0.87
#